data_AF-A0A1Y2LHV8-F1
#
_entry.id   AF-A0A1Y2LHV8-F1
#
_cell.length_a   1.000
_cell.length_b   1.000
_cell.length_c   1.000
_cell.angle_alpha   90.00
_cell.angle_beta   90.00
_cell.angle_gamma   90.00
#
_symmetry.space_group_name_H-M   'P 1'
#
loop_
_entity.id
_entity.type
_entity.pdbx_description
1 polymer ?
#
loop_
_entity_poly.entity_id
_entity_poly.type
_entity_poly.pdbx_seq_one_letter_code
_entity_poly.pdbx_strand_id
1 'polypeptide(L)'
;VEHHTRECMPQIAHAEQLAAEVITPAGETSSSILAMFLSSNRIADNRTRILAVPADVESKLAERLPGYMVPTILFVLPNLPMTTTDKIDRRRLREIGASYSAQQLADLRSQTQGEKRMPSTEIENKLQQLCSQVLNISSASIGMDDSFFRLGGNSIAAMKLVAQARNVDLQLSVADIFKHPLLCDLSQRVVVGSANSNRDVPAFSLVGSMSGTPDDLGTALAGHGLDVQLIEDAYPCTPLQEALLSVTTRKPGHYVLQTVLHLSPDIDLNRFRASWERTVQSCPILRTRILYHQNYGLLQMAIKEDINWLETESLEDHLRRANETPVELGQPLTRYSLICDPTTQNSQFVWTIHHALFDGVSMSLVLDLLHNIYQGNQPKNRLEYKYFMRYALDKRDTVAETYWRLELA
;
A
#
# COMPACT_ATOMS: atom_id res chain seq x y z
N VAL A 1 3.18 -10.75 21.63
CA VAL A 1 4.46 -10.01 21.69
C VAL A 1 4.93 -9.76 23.12
N GLU A 2 4.18 -9.00 23.93
CA GLU A 2 4.55 -8.64 25.31
C GLU A 2 4.91 -9.85 26.18
N HIS A 3 4.07 -10.88 26.16
CA HIS A 3 4.30 -12.15 26.87
C HIS A 3 5.65 -12.80 26.49
N HIS A 4 5.89 -13.06 25.20
CA HIS A 4 7.15 -13.66 24.76
C HIS A 4 8.36 -12.77 25.02
N THR A 5 8.22 -11.44 24.94
CA THR A 5 9.31 -10.51 25.27
C THR A 5 9.76 -10.67 26.72
N ARG A 6 8.80 -10.84 27.65
CA ARG A 6 9.09 -11.08 29.06
C ARG A 6 9.85 -12.39 29.28
N GLU A 7 9.49 -13.46 28.55
CA GLU A 7 10.19 -14.74 28.64
C GLU A 7 11.59 -14.71 28.02
N CYS A 8 11.74 -14.05 26.87
CA CYS A 8 13.00 -13.99 26.13
C CYS A 8 14.01 -13.02 26.77
N MET A 9 13.56 -12.08 27.61
CA MET A 9 14.41 -11.09 28.28
C MET A 9 14.21 -11.11 29.81
N PRO A 10 14.76 -12.11 30.53
CA PRO A 10 14.58 -12.23 31.98
C PRO A 10 15.08 -11.02 32.79
N GLN A 11 16.02 -10.26 32.22
CA GLN A 11 16.59 -9.05 32.84
C GLN A 11 15.54 -7.95 33.05
N ILE A 12 14.46 -7.96 32.27
CA ILE A 12 13.31 -7.05 32.41
C ILE A 12 12.09 -7.75 33.05
N ALA A 13 12.24 -8.97 33.58
CA ALA A 13 11.16 -9.65 34.31
C ALA A 13 10.70 -8.85 35.54
N HIS A 14 11.57 -7.99 36.07
CA HIS A 14 11.26 -7.05 37.15
C HIS A 14 10.71 -5.70 36.68
N ALA A 15 10.57 -5.47 35.37
CA ALA A 15 9.87 -4.29 34.87
C ALA A 15 8.40 -4.40 35.27
N GLU A 16 7.91 -3.43 36.03
CA GLU A 16 6.54 -3.44 36.56
C GLU A 16 5.50 -3.42 35.43
N GLN A 17 5.82 -2.77 34.32
CA GLN A 17 4.93 -2.60 33.18
C GLN A 17 5.70 -2.77 31.87
N LEU A 18 5.05 -3.44 30.91
CA LEU A 18 5.58 -3.72 29.58
C LEU A 18 4.44 -3.59 28.57
N ALA A 19 4.67 -2.86 27.47
CA ALA A 19 3.70 -2.71 26.39
C ALA A 19 4.39 -2.79 25.03
N ALA A 20 3.77 -3.50 24.08
CA ALA A 20 4.14 -3.47 22.67
C ALA A 20 3.21 -2.49 21.95
N GLU A 21 3.77 -1.55 21.19
CA GLU A 21 2.97 -0.57 20.45
C GLU A 21 3.62 -0.25 19.10
N VAL A 22 2.77 -0.08 18.09
CA VAL A 22 3.21 0.35 16.75
C VAL A 22 3.35 1.86 16.77
N ILE A 23 4.55 2.35 16.49
CA ILE A 23 4.86 3.78 16.43
C ILE A 23 5.27 4.17 15.02
N THR A 24 4.98 5.42 14.66
CA THR A 24 5.45 6.03 13.42
C THR A 24 6.39 7.17 13.80
N PRO A 25 7.71 7.05 13.52
CA PRO A 25 8.67 8.13 13.78
C PRO A 25 8.29 9.41 13.05
N ALA A 26 8.74 10.57 13.55
CA ALA A 26 8.54 11.84 12.86
C ALA A 26 9.13 11.81 11.44
N GLY A 27 8.41 12.43 10.50
CA GLY A 27 8.77 12.54 9.07
C GLY A 27 7.67 11.99 8.16
N GLU A 28 7.38 12.70 7.07
CA GLU A 28 6.27 12.38 6.14
C GLU A 28 6.37 10.99 5.50
N THR A 29 7.58 10.44 5.39
CA THR A 29 7.86 9.15 4.73
C THR A 29 8.28 8.05 5.69
N SER A 30 8.20 8.29 7.00
CA SER A 30 8.64 7.35 8.02
C SER A 30 7.78 6.09 8.07
N SER A 31 8.44 4.94 8.14
CA SER A 31 7.76 3.64 8.26
C SER A 31 7.36 3.36 9.70
N SER A 32 6.16 2.81 9.90
CA SER A 32 5.73 2.34 11.21
C SER A 32 6.56 1.13 11.65
N ILE A 33 6.94 1.10 12.92
CA ILE A 33 7.75 0.06 13.55
C ILE A 33 7.11 -0.43 14.84
N LEU A 34 7.36 -1.69 15.21
CA LEU A 34 6.95 -2.24 16.50
C LEU A 34 8.00 -1.93 17.56
N ALA A 35 7.60 -1.17 18.58
CA ALA A 35 8.44 -0.82 19.72
C ALA A 35 7.93 -1.48 21.00
N MET A 36 8.86 -1.83 21.88
CA MET A 36 8.52 -2.19 23.27
C MET A 36 8.75 -1.00 24.17
N PHE A 37 7.81 -0.76 25.06
CA PHE A 37 7.87 0.23 26.12
C PHE A 37 7.93 -0.50 27.45
N LEU A 38 8.92 -0.20 28.28
CA LEU A 38 9.02 -0.78 29.62
C LEU A 38 9.28 0.29 30.68
N SER A 39 8.70 0.10 31.85
CA SER A 39 9.01 0.90 33.04
C SER A 39 10.23 0.34 33.77
N SER A 40 11.11 1.23 34.25
CA SER A 40 12.23 0.84 35.10
C SER A 40 12.53 1.89 36.17
N ASN A 41 12.29 1.51 37.42
CA ASN A 41 12.60 2.32 38.60
C ASN A 41 14.11 2.52 38.84
N ARG A 42 14.97 1.88 38.04
CA ARG A 42 16.43 2.04 38.08
C ARG A 42 16.94 3.24 37.28
N ILE A 43 16.07 3.96 36.56
CA ILE A 43 16.45 5.18 35.86
C ILE A 43 16.43 6.36 36.85
N ALA A 44 17.60 6.70 37.38
CA ALA A 44 17.76 7.83 38.31
C ALA A 44 17.46 9.21 37.67
N ASP A 45 17.56 9.33 36.34
CA ASP A 45 17.57 10.63 35.63
C ASP A 45 16.22 11.06 35.02
N ASN A 46 15.11 10.35 35.29
CA ASN A 46 13.76 10.66 34.78
C ASN A 46 13.65 10.84 33.24
N ARG A 47 14.65 10.37 32.48
CA ARG A 47 14.75 10.50 31.01
C ARG A 47 14.42 9.17 30.33
N THR A 48 13.70 9.25 29.22
CA THR A 48 13.48 8.11 28.32
C THR A 48 14.81 7.67 27.73
N ARG A 49 15.12 6.37 27.86
CA ARG A 49 16.28 5.75 27.20
C ARG A 49 15.78 4.88 26.06
N ILE A 50 16.47 4.94 24.94
CA ILE A 50 16.18 4.13 23.77
C ILE A 50 17.34 3.17 23.59
N LEU A 51 17.03 1.87 23.53
CA LEU A 51 18.01 0.81 23.40
C LEU A 51 17.64 -0.07 22.20
N ALA A 52 18.65 -0.60 21.52
CA ALA A 52 18.42 -1.71 20.61
C ALA A 52 17.97 -2.96 21.38
N VAL A 53 17.11 -3.77 20.77
CA VAL A 53 16.83 -5.11 21.31
C VAL A 53 18.10 -5.95 21.16
N PRO A 54 18.59 -6.61 22.23
CA PRO A 54 19.76 -7.47 22.14
C PRO A 54 19.56 -8.60 21.11
N ALA A 55 20.60 -8.91 20.34
CA ALA A 55 20.51 -9.89 19.25
C ALA A 55 20.04 -11.28 19.73
N ASP A 56 20.43 -11.71 20.94
CA ASP A 56 19.98 -12.99 21.50
C ASP A 56 18.48 -13.00 21.86
N VAL A 57 17.95 -11.87 22.33
CA VAL A 57 16.52 -11.70 22.62
C VAL A 57 15.74 -11.70 21.31
N GLU A 58 16.24 -11.00 20.29
CA GLU A 58 15.65 -10.97 18.95
C GLU A 58 15.57 -12.37 18.34
N SER A 59 16.66 -13.15 18.37
CA SER A 59 16.67 -14.54 17.87
C SER A 59 15.63 -15.42 18.58
N LYS A 60 15.57 -15.37 19.92
CA LYS A 60 14.57 -16.12 20.70
C LYS A 60 13.14 -15.69 20.38
N LEU A 61 12.92 -14.41 20.09
CA LEU A 61 11.61 -13.91 19.68
C LEU A 61 11.25 -14.37 18.27
N ALA A 62 12.20 -14.35 17.34
CA ALA A 62 11.99 -14.81 15.96
C ALA A 62 11.66 -16.31 15.86
N GLU A 63 12.08 -17.13 16.84
CA GLU A 63 11.68 -18.54 16.94
C GLU A 63 10.21 -18.73 17.35
N ARG A 64 9.60 -17.73 17.99
CA ARG A 64 8.26 -17.81 18.61
C ARG A 64 7.23 -16.91 17.95
N LEU A 65 7.69 -15.91 17.21
CA LEU A 65 6.87 -14.85 16.62
C LEU A 65 7.18 -14.73 15.13
N PRO A 66 6.18 -14.42 14.30
CA PRO A 66 6.44 -13.96 12.94
C PRO A 66 7.37 -12.75 12.95
N GLY A 67 8.27 -12.62 11.97
CA GLY A 67 9.28 -11.56 11.94
C GLY A 67 8.74 -10.13 12.11
N TYR A 68 7.53 -9.85 11.59
CA TYR A 68 6.88 -8.54 11.75
C TYR A 68 6.36 -8.25 13.18
N MET A 69 6.29 -9.27 14.04
CA MET A 69 5.93 -9.16 15.45
C MET A 69 7.16 -9.11 16.37
N VAL A 70 8.38 -9.18 15.82
CA VAL A 70 9.61 -9.05 16.60
C VAL A 70 9.93 -7.56 16.75
N PRO A 71 9.92 -7.00 17.98
CA PRO A 71 10.24 -5.61 18.20
C PRO A 71 11.72 -5.34 17.91
N THR A 72 12.01 -4.14 17.39
CA THR A 72 13.37 -3.77 16.98
C THR A 72 13.98 -2.69 17.87
N ILE A 73 13.18 -2.13 18.79
CA ILE A 73 13.58 -1.03 19.66
C ILE A 73 12.90 -1.12 21.03
N LEU A 74 13.63 -0.76 22.08
CA LEU A 74 13.16 -0.69 23.46
C LEU A 74 13.17 0.77 23.94
N PHE A 75 12.01 1.27 24.32
CA PHE A 75 11.85 2.51 25.08
C PHE A 75 11.78 2.17 26.56
N VAL A 76 12.75 2.65 27.33
CA VAL A 76 12.78 2.52 28.78
C VAL A 76 12.37 3.84 29.40
N LEU A 77 11.26 3.83 30.13
CA LEU A 77 10.69 5.00 30.79
C LEU A 77 10.74 4.82 32.31
N PRO A 78 10.72 5.92 33.09
CA PRO A 78 10.52 5.82 34.54
C PRO A 78 9.19 5.11 34.86
N ASN A 79 8.09 5.56 34.24
CA ASN A 79 6.76 4.97 34.34
C ASN A 79 6.11 4.96 32.96
N LEU A 80 5.28 3.95 32.65
CA LEU A 80 4.46 4.01 31.45
C LEU A 80 3.29 4.97 31.69
N PRO A 81 2.88 5.77 30.67
CA PRO A 81 1.72 6.63 30.79
C PRO A 81 0.46 5.77 30.98
N MET A 82 -0.41 6.21 31.90
CA MET A 82 -1.65 5.54 32.26
C MET A 82 -2.83 6.47 32.00
N THR A 83 -3.97 5.88 31.61
CA THR A 83 -5.26 6.55 31.54
C THR A 83 -5.83 6.76 32.95
N THR A 84 -6.89 7.55 33.06
CA THR A 84 -7.67 7.71 34.30
C THR A 84 -8.31 6.42 34.83
N THR A 85 -8.29 5.33 34.04
CA THR A 85 -8.82 4.01 34.40
C THR A 85 -7.73 3.00 34.76
N ASP A 86 -6.50 3.46 35.04
CA ASP A 86 -5.33 2.62 35.34
C ASP A 86 -4.98 1.60 34.24
N LYS A 87 -5.38 1.88 33.00
CA LYS A 87 -4.91 1.17 31.80
C LYS A 87 -3.78 1.95 31.14
N ILE A 88 -2.83 1.25 30.51
CA ILE A 88 -1.75 1.87 29.74
C ILE A 88 -2.32 2.78 28.64
N ASP A 89 -1.87 4.03 28.62
CA ASP A 89 -2.24 5.01 27.58
C ASP A 89 -1.40 4.79 26.32
N ARG A 90 -1.91 3.91 25.45
CA ARG A 90 -1.29 3.59 24.15
C ARG A 90 -1.22 4.79 23.21
N ARG A 91 -2.12 5.78 23.33
CA ARG A 91 -2.05 7.01 22.53
C ARG A 91 -0.80 7.79 22.93
N ARG A 92 -0.57 7.94 24.24
CA ARG A 92 0.62 8.65 24.72
C ARG A 92 1.92 7.92 24.37
N LEU A 93 1.94 6.59 24.37
CA LEU A 93 3.08 5.81 23.86
C LEU A 93 3.40 6.13 22.39
N ARG A 94 2.36 6.22 21.53
CA ARG A 94 2.53 6.61 20.13
C ARG A 94 3.08 8.03 19.99
N GLU A 95 2.60 8.98 20.79
CA GLU A 95 3.11 10.35 20.82
C GLU A 95 4.59 10.41 21.24
N ILE A 96 5.00 9.58 22.22
CA ILE A 96 6.41 9.46 22.62
C ILE A 96 7.25 8.92 21.46
N GLY A 97 6.81 7.84 20.81
CA GLY A 97 7.50 7.29 19.63
C GLY A 97 7.62 8.30 18.48
N ALA A 98 6.55 9.06 18.23
CA ALA A 98 6.50 10.09 17.19
C ALA A 98 7.36 11.32 17.51
N SER A 99 7.82 11.51 18.75
CA SER A 99 8.74 12.60 19.10
C SER A 99 10.17 12.42 18.59
N TYR A 100 10.50 11.25 18.03
CA TYR A 100 11.79 10.93 17.45
C TYR A 100 11.70 10.75 15.94
N SER A 101 12.67 11.29 15.20
CA SER A 101 12.83 10.99 13.77
C SER A 101 13.41 9.59 13.55
N ALA A 102 13.17 9.02 12.37
CA ALA A 102 13.77 7.73 11.98
C ALA A 102 15.30 7.73 12.11
N GLN A 103 15.94 8.85 11.73
CA GLN A 103 17.38 9.06 11.86
C GLN A 103 17.86 9.00 13.32
N GLN A 104 17.21 9.76 14.23
CA GLN A 104 17.56 9.74 15.65
C GLN A 104 17.44 8.33 16.24
N LEU A 105 16.39 7.59 15.89
CA LEU A 105 16.23 6.21 16.33
C LEU A 105 17.33 5.30 15.76
N ALA A 106 17.76 5.49 14.51
CA ALA A 106 18.86 4.74 13.90
C ALA A 106 20.22 5.04 14.58
N ASP A 107 20.49 6.30 14.90
CA ASP A 107 21.74 6.71 15.54
C ASP A 107 21.84 6.21 16.98
N LEU A 108 20.74 6.30 17.75
CA LEU A 108 20.67 5.77 19.11
C LEU A 108 20.88 4.25 19.16
N ARG A 109 20.36 3.52 18.17
CA ARG A 109 20.63 2.07 18.01
C ARG A 109 22.11 1.81 17.73
N SER A 110 22.70 2.56 16.80
CA SER A 110 24.09 2.42 16.39
C SER A 110 25.06 2.62 17.56
N GLN A 111 24.79 3.57 18.46
CA GLN A 111 25.58 3.78 19.67
C GLN A 111 25.67 2.55 20.59
N THR A 112 24.64 1.69 20.56
CA THR A 112 24.58 0.49 21.42
C THR A 112 25.15 -0.77 20.76
N GLN A 113 25.33 -0.79 19.44
CA GLN A 113 25.70 -1.98 18.67
C GLN A 113 27.18 -2.06 18.27
N GLY A 114 28.00 -1.05 18.60
CA GLY A 114 29.43 -1.02 18.29
C GLY A 114 29.73 -0.55 16.86
N GLU A 115 30.96 -0.82 16.39
CA GLU A 115 31.37 -0.44 15.03
C GLU A 115 30.61 -1.22 13.96
N LYS A 116 30.09 -0.51 12.97
CA LYS A 116 29.35 -1.10 11.86
C LYS A 116 30.29 -1.51 10.74
N ARG A 117 30.09 -2.71 10.19
CA ARG A 117 30.75 -3.13 8.97
C ARG A 117 30.16 -2.38 7.77
N MET A 118 30.95 -1.50 7.20
CA MET A 118 30.58 -0.72 6.02
C MET A 118 30.63 -1.57 4.74
N PRO A 119 29.88 -1.19 3.69
CA PRO A 119 29.86 -1.93 2.43
C PRO A 119 31.25 -1.98 1.78
N SER A 120 31.59 -3.14 1.24
CA SER A 120 32.88 -3.44 0.61
C SER A 120 32.75 -3.78 -0.87
N THR A 121 31.56 -4.18 -1.33
CA THR A 121 31.27 -4.51 -2.73
C THR A 121 30.36 -3.48 -3.40
N GLU A 122 30.30 -3.47 -4.73
CA GLU A 122 29.39 -2.59 -5.48
C GLU A 122 27.92 -2.87 -5.16
N ILE A 123 27.55 -4.16 -5.03
CA ILE A 123 26.18 -4.58 -4.69
C ILE A 123 25.83 -4.12 -3.28
N GLU A 124 26.73 -4.31 -2.30
CA GLU A 124 26.54 -3.82 -0.93
C GLU A 124 26.35 -2.29 -0.89
N ASN A 125 27.14 -1.53 -1.66
CA ASN A 125 27.01 -0.07 -1.75
C ASN A 125 25.66 0.35 -2.34
N LYS A 126 25.23 -0.28 -3.45
CA LYS A 126 23.90 -0.02 -4.05
C LYS A 126 22.78 -0.36 -3.06
N LEU A 127 22.88 -1.51 -2.38
CA LEU A 127 21.87 -1.94 -1.41
C LEU A 127 21.78 -0.97 -0.22
N GLN A 128 22.92 -0.48 0.30
CA GLN A 128 22.96 0.52 1.36
C GLN A 128 22.27 1.82 0.94
N GLN A 129 22.57 2.32 -0.26
CA GLN A 129 21.97 3.55 -0.80
C GLN A 129 20.46 3.40 -0.97
N LEU A 130 19.99 2.28 -1.52
CA LEU A 130 18.57 1.99 -1.66
C LEU A 130 17.88 1.91 -0.30
N CYS A 131 18.48 1.25 0.68
CA CYS A 131 17.95 1.18 2.04
C CYS A 131 17.88 2.58 2.69
N SER A 132 18.92 3.40 2.51
CA SER A 132 18.95 4.79 2.99
C SER A 132 17.79 5.61 2.43
N GLN A 133 17.52 5.51 1.13
CA GLN A 133 16.42 6.21 0.47
C GLN A 133 15.04 5.71 0.92
N VAL A 134 14.87 4.39 1.03
CA VAL A 134 13.59 3.78 1.39
C VAL A 134 13.23 4.02 2.85
N LEU A 135 14.21 3.95 3.74
CA LEU A 135 14.03 4.08 5.19
C LEU A 135 14.17 5.52 5.69
N ASN A 136 14.59 6.44 4.79
CA ASN A 136 14.83 7.84 5.08
C ASN A 136 15.81 8.04 6.26
N ILE A 137 16.93 7.31 6.21
CA ILE A 137 18.04 7.41 7.16
C ILE A 137 19.37 7.51 6.41
N SER A 138 20.38 8.10 7.03
CA SER A 138 21.73 8.26 6.49
C SER A 138 22.37 6.91 6.20
N SER A 139 23.06 6.80 5.05
CA SER A 139 23.85 5.62 4.70
C SER A 139 24.93 5.31 5.74
N ALA A 140 25.47 6.33 6.42
CA ALA A 140 26.44 6.17 7.49
C ALA A 140 25.86 5.41 8.71
N SER A 141 24.55 5.42 8.89
CA SER A 141 23.86 4.71 9.97
C SER A 141 23.45 3.28 9.57
N ILE A 142 23.83 2.81 8.38
CA ILE A 142 23.48 1.48 7.83
C ILE A 142 24.75 0.65 7.63
N GLY A 143 24.89 -0.42 8.40
CA GLY A 143 25.94 -1.44 8.23
C GLY A 143 25.43 -2.66 7.48
N MET A 144 26.34 -3.47 6.94
CA MET A 144 25.97 -4.66 6.17
C MET A 144 25.47 -5.82 7.05
N ASP A 145 25.81 -5.82 8.34
CA ASP A 145 25.31 -6.79 9.32
C ASP A 145 24.00 -6.33 10.00
N ASP A 146 23.45 -5.19 9.55
CA ASP A 146 22.14 -4.75 9.98
C ASP A 146 21.04 -5.55 9.29
N SER A 147 19.96 -5.81 10.04
CA SER A 147 18.73 -6.33 9.45
C SER A 147 17.91 -5.18 8.87
N PHE A 148 17.35 -5.37 7.67
CA PHE A 148 16.44 -4.41 7.04
C PHE A 148 15.27 -4.02 7.96
N PHE A 149 14.69 -4.99 8.67
CA PHE A 149 13.61 -4.73 9.61
C PHE A 149 14.11 -4.01 10.87
N ARG A 150 15.31 -4.34 11.35
CA ARG A 150 15.94 -3.62 12.46
C ARG A 150 16.23 -2.17 12.17
N LEU A 151 16.40 -1.79 10.89
CA LEU A 151 16.56 -0.39 10.48
C LEU A 151 15.21 0.36 10.38
N GLY A 152 14.09 -0.33 10.61
CA GLY A 152 12.74 0.23 10.51
C GLY A 152 12.01 -0.13 9.21
N GLY A 153 12.56 -1.09 8.45
CA GLY A 153 11.86 -1.67 7.31
C GLY A 153 10.60 -2.43 7.73
N ASN A 154 9.60 -2.41 6.85
CA ASN A 154 8.37 -3.19 6.94
C ASN A 154 8.01 -3.75 5.55
N SER A 155 6.83 -4.36 5.39
CA SER A 155 6.40 -4.93 4.10
C SER A 155 6.31 -3.90 2.97
N ILE A 156 5.83 -2.69 3.25
CA ILE A 156 5.73 -1.60 2.27
C ILE A 156 7.12 -1.10 1.89
N ALA A 157 8.00 -0.90 2.87
CA ALA A 157 9.39 -0.54 2.64
C ALA A 157 10.12 -1.62 1.83
N ALA A 158 9.89 -2.90 2.11
CA ALA A 158 10.46 -4.01 1.33
C ALA A 158 9.99 -3.98 -0.13
N MET A 159 8.70 -3.72 -0.38
CA MET A 159 8.18 -3.54 -1.74
C MET A 159 8.84 -2.36 -2.46
N LYS A 160 9.01 -1.22 -1.77
CA LYS A 160 9.73 -0.04 -2.30
C LYS A 160 11.19 -0.37 -2.61
N LEU A 161 11.88 -1.07 -1.71
CA LEU A 161 13.27 -1.51 -1.88
C LEU A 161 13.41 -2.40 -3.12
N VAL A 162 12.54 -3.40 -3.27
CA VAL A 162 12.52 -4.27 -4.46
C VAL A 162 12.27 -3.48 -5.74
N ALA A 163 11.31 -2.54 -5.72
CA ALA A 163 11.01 -1.72 -6.89
C ALA A 163 12.19 -0.81 -7.28
N GLN A 164 12.84 -0.17 -6.31
CA GLN A 164 14.01 0.68 -6.58
C GLN A 164 15.25 -0.15 -6.97
N ALA A 165 15.45 -1.32 -6.37
CA ALA A 165 16.53 -2.25 -6.74
C ALA A 165 16.43 -2.66 -8.21
N ARG A 166 15.21 -2.93 -8.71
CA ARG A 166 14.99 -3.23 -10.13
C ARG A 166 15.39 -2.09 -11.06
N ASN A 167 15.24 -0.83 -10.63
CA ASN A 167 15.64 0.33 -11.45
C ASN A 167 17.17 0.48 -11.59
N VAL A 168 17.95 -0.25 -10.77
CA VAL A 168 19.41 -0.30 -10.84
C VAL A 168 19.91 -1.72 -11.15
N ASP A 169 19.09 -2.49 -11.87
CA ASP A 169 19.36 -3.85 -12.36
C ASP A 169 19.68 -4.89 -11.28
N LEU A 170 19.20 -4.68 -10.06
CA LEU A 170 19.30 -5.62 -8.95
C LEU A 170 17.98 -6.38 -8.80
N GLN A 171 17.98 -7.67 -9.10
CA GLN A 171 16.81 -8.53 -8.90
C GLN A 171 16.76 -9.02 -7.45
N LEU A 172 15.70 -8.62 -6.75
CA LEU A 172 15.39 -9.02 -5.39
C LEU A 172 13.89 -9.28 -5.28
N SER A 173 13.48 -10.25 -4.46
CA SER A 173 12.06 -10.43 -4.11
C SER A 173 11.79 -10.02 -2.67
N VAL A 174 10.52 -9.70 -2.36
CA VAL A 174 10.11 -9.45 -0.98
C VAL A 174 10.34 -10.70 -0.13
N ALA A 175 10.17 -11.90 -0.70
CA ALA A 175 10.45 -13.14 -0.01
C ALA A 175 11.92 -13.27 0.39
N ASP A 176 12.87 -12.80 -0.44
CA ASP A 176 14.29 -12.81 -0.10
C ASP A 176 14.57 -11.91 1.11
N ILE A 177 13.99 -10.70 1.16
CA ILE A 177 14.11 -9.76 2.29
C ILE A 177 13.61 -10.39 3.59
N PHE A 178 12.48 -11.09 3.55
CA PHE A 178 11.92 -11.74 4.74
C PHE A 178 12.71 -12.98 5.18
N LYS A 179 13.21 -13.79 4.23
CA LYS A 179 13.99 -15.00 4.54
C LYS A 179 15.42 -14.69 4.98
N HIS A 180 16.00 -13.60 4.46
CA HIS A 180 17.38 -13.21 4.67
C HIS A 180 17.45 -11.73 5.04
N PRO A 181 17.08 -11.35 6.26
CA PRO A 181 16.90 -9.95 6.62
C PRO A 181 18.19 -9.13 6.69
N LEU A 182 19.36 -9.78 6.83
CA LEU A 182 20.65 -9.09 6.90
C LEU A 182 21.05 -8.57 5.52
N LEU A 183 21.53 -7.32 5.44
CA LEU A 183 21.91 -6.70 4.17
C LEU A 183 23.05 -7.45 3.46
N CYS A 184 23.96 -8.05 4.24
CA CYS A 184 25.03 -8.89 3.71
C CYS A 184 24.50 -10.16 3.04
N ASP A 185 23.56 -10.86 3.68
CA ASP A 185 22.93 -12.05 3.11
C ASP A 185 22.11 -11.69 1.85
N LEU A 186 21.44 -10.54 1.86
CA LEU A 186 20.73 -10.04 0.68
C LEU A 186 21.69 -9.78 -0.47
N SER A 187 22.82 -9.13 -0.21
CA SER A 187 23.81 -8.80 -1.24
C SER A 187 24.31 -10.04 -1.99
N GLN A 188 24.39 -11.20 -1.32
CA GLN A 188 24.80 -12.47 -1.91
C GLN A 188 23.72 -13.14 -2.78
N ARG A 189 22.46 -12.72 -2.62
CA ARG A 189 21.30 -13.28 -3.34
C ARG A 189 20.83 -12.42 -4.50
N VAL A 190 21.28 -11.18 -4.55
CA VAL A 190 20.96 -10.28 -5.65
C VAL A 190 21.52 -10.85 -6.94
N VAL A 191 20.65 -11.06 -7.91
CA VAL A 191 21.06 -11.38 -9.28
C VAL A 191 21.15 -10.07 -10.04
N VAL A 192 22.34 -9.77 -10.56
CA VAL A 192 22.54 -8.62 -11.46
C VAL A 192 21.97 -8.98 -12.81
N GLY A 193 20.96 -8.26 -13.23
CA GLY A 193 20.31 -8.49 -14.50
C GLY A 193 19.22 -7.48 -14.73
N SER A 194 19.13 -7.00 -15.97
CA SER A 194 18.02 -6.14 -16.38
C SER A 194 16.73 -6.92 -16.20
N ALA A 195 15.80 -6.39 -15.39
CA ALA A 195 14.46 -6.94 -15.36
C ALA A 195 13.94 -6.89 -16.80
N ASN A 196 13.44 -8.02 -17.31
CA ASN A 196 12.84 -8.10 -18.65
C ASN A 196 12.06 -6.81 -18.91
N SER A 197 12.59 -5.99 -19.82
CA SER A 197 12.01 -4.73 -20.27
C SER A 197 10.51 -4.94 -20.42
N ASN A 198 9.73 -4.05 -19.80
CA ASN A 198 8.27 -3.99 -19.89
C ASN A 198 7.85 -4.46 -21.28
N ARG A 199 7.46 -5.75 -21.39
CA ARG A 199 7.17 -6.32 -22.72
C ARG A 199 6.00 -5.50 -23.23
N ASP A 200 6.09 -5.06 -24.47
CA ASP A 200 4.96 -4.39 -25.08
C ASP A 200 3.73 -5.30 -24.92
N VAL A 201 2.63 -4.74 -24.42
CA VAL A 201 1.36 -5.44 -24.25
C VAL A 201 0.39 -4.75 -25.20
N PRO A 202 0.25 -5.25 -26.45
CA PRO A 202 -0.68 -4.69 -27.41
C PRO A 202 -2.10 -4.77 -26.88
N ALA A 203 -2.94 -3.81 -27.28
CA ALA A 203 -4.36 -3.82 -26.95
C ALA A 203 -5.00 -5.16 -27.36
N PHE A 204 -5.91 -5.67 -26.53
CA PHE A 204 -6.62 -6.93 -26.69
C PHE A 204 -5.75 -8.20 -26.66
N SER A 205 -4.42 -8.09 -26.55
CA SER A 205 -3.50 -9.25 -26.56
C SER A 205 -3.66 -10.17 -25.35
N LEU A 206 -4.29 -9.70 -24.28
CA LEU A 206 -4.56 -10.47 -23.06
C LEU A 206 -5.91 -11.18 -23.08
N VAL A 207 -6.80 -10.85 -24.02
CA VAL A 207 -8.06 -11.59 -24.21
C VAL A 207 -7.78 -12.93 -24.89
N GLY A 208 -6.95 -12.92 -25.94
CA GLY A 208 -6.63 -14.10 -26.77
C GLY A 208 -5.71 -15.15 -26.12
N SER A 209 -5.17 -14.91 -24.92
CA SER A 209 -4.56 -15.98 -24.10
C SER A 209 -5.59 -16.97 -23.55
N MET A 210 -6.88 -16.65 -23.69
CA MET A 210 -8.02 -17.53 -23.42
C MET A 210 -8.61 -17.91 -24.79
N SER A 211 -9.06 -19.16 -24.95
CA SER A 211 -9.47 -19.72 -26.24
C SER A 211 -10.61 -18.91 -26.92
N GLY A 212 -10.28 -18.09 -27.93
CA GLY A 212 -11.24 -17.43 -28.82
C GLY A 212 -10.60 -16.37 -29.74
N THR A 213 -11.39 -15.80 -30.66
CA THR A 213 -10.96 -14.72 -31.57
C THR A 213 -11.53 -13.35 -31.16
N PRO A 214 -10.88 -12.22 -31.52
CA PRO A 214 -11.35 -10.87 -31.22
C PRO A 214 -12.77 -10.53 -31.76
N ASP A 215 -13.21 -11.20 -32.83
CA ASP A 215 -14.51 -10.98 -33.47
C ASP A 215 -15.71 -11.36 -32.56
N ASP A 216 -15.52 -12.26 -31.60
CA ASP A 216 -16.58 -12.67 -30.66
C ASP A 216 -16.92 -11.56 -29.64
N LEU A 217 -15.94 -10.68 -29.34
CA LEU A 217 -16.10 -9.64 -28.33
C LEU A 217 -17.17 -8.61 -28.75
N GLY A 218 -17.22 -8.28 -30.05
CA GLY A 218 -18.16 -7.30 -30.61
C GLY A 218 -19.63 -7.66 -30.39
N THR A 219 -19.97 -8.95 -30.41
CA THR A 219 -21.35 -9.42 -30.27
C THR A 219 -21.84 -9.32 -28.81
N ALA A 220 -20.99 -9.64 -27.83
CA ALA A 220 -21.33 -9.49 -26.42
C ALA A 220 -21.54 -8.02 -26.02
N LEU A 221 -20.79 -7.12 -26.65
CA LEU A 221 -20.82 -5.67 -26.39
C LEU A 221 -22.13 -5.01 -26.85
N ALA A 222 -22.63 -5.40 -28.02
CA ALA A 222 -23.90 -4.91 -28.55
C ALA A 222 -25.07 -5.20 -27.59
N GLY A 223 -25.04 -6.33 -26.88
CA GLY A 223 -26.05 -6.70 -25.89
C GLY A 223 -26.11 -5.79 -24.65
N HIS A 224 -25.04 -5.04 -24.37
CA HIS A 224 -24.95 -4.08 -23.27
C HIS A 224 -25.05 -2.62 -23.72
N GLY A 225 -25.36 -2.36 -24.99
CA GLY A 225 -25.45 -1.00 -25.54
C GLY A 225 -24.11 -0.27 -25.62
N LEU A 226 -23.00 -1.01 -25.66
CA LEU A 226 -21.66 -0.47 -25.79
C LEU A 226 -21.24 -0.40 -27.26
N ASP A 227 -20.72 0.75 -27.68
CA ASP A 227 -20.07 0.89 -28.98
C ASP A 227 -18.66 0.29 -28.91
N VAL A 228 -18.44 -0.76 -29.71
CA VAL A 228 -17.17 -1.48 -29.81
C VAL A 228 -16.02 -0.53 -30.20
N GLN A 229 -16.30 0.54 -30.95
CA GLN A 229 -15.30 1.51 -31.38
C GLN A 229 -14.75 2.36 -30.23
N LEU A 230 -15.47 2.44 -29.11
CA LEU A 230 -15.04 3.19 -27.94
C LEU A 230 -14.14 2.36 -27.01
N ILE A 231 -13.90 1.08 -27.30
CA ILE A 231 -13.08 0.24 -26.43
C ILE A 231 -11.60 0.46 -26.75
N GLU A 232 -10.85 0.91 -25.74
CA GLU A 232 -9.41 1.13 -25.89
C GLU A 232 -8.61 -0.16 -25.69
N ASP A 233 -9.04 -0.99 -24.74
CA ASP A 233 -8.40 -2.26 -24.41
C ASP A 233 -9.36 -3.17 -23.61
N ALA A 234 -9.10 -4.46 -23.60
CA ALA A 234 -9.83 -5.45 -22.80
C ALA A 234 -8.91 -6.55 -22.27
N TYR A 235 -9.19 -7.04 -21.07
CA TYR A 235 -8.45 -8.14 -20.44
C TYR A 235 -9.32 -8.86 -19.38
N PRO A 236 -8.95 -10.09 -18.96
CA PRO A 236 -9.69 -10.82 -17.93
C PRO A 236 -9.75 -10.06 -16.60
N CYS A 237 -10.81 -10.31 -15.82
CA CYS A 237 -10.85 -9.86 -14.42
C CYS A 237 -9.86 -10.66 -13.56
N THR A 238 -9.34 -10.02 -12.52
CA THR A 238 -8.63 -10.75 -11.46
C THR A 238 -9.62 -11.53 -10.59
N PRO A 239 -9.21 -12.63 -9.94
CA PRO A 239 -10.08 -13.36 -9.01
C PRO A 239 -10.68 -12.47 -7.91
N LEU A 240 -9.95 -11.43 -7.47
CA LEU A 240 -10.46 -10.46 -6.50
C LEU A 240 -11.60 -9.62 -7.09
N GLN A 241 -11.44 -9.11 -8.31
CA GLN A 241 -12.51 -8.34 -8.98
C GLN A 241 -13.77 -9.20 -9.17
N GLU A 242 -13.62 -10.46 -9.57
CA GLU A 242 -14.74 -11.40 -9.71
C GLU A 242 -15.44 -11.65 -8.36
N ALA A 243 -14.67 -11.90 -7.30
CA ALA A 243 -15.20 -12.11 -5.96
C ALA A 243 -15.96 -10.89 -5.44
N LEU A 244 -15.41 -9.68 -5.60
CA LEU A 244 -16.05 -8.44 -5.18
C LEU A 244 -17.39 -8.23 -5.90
N LEU A 245 -17.41 -8.38 -7.23
CA LEU A 245 -18.65 -8.26 -8.02
C LEU A 245 -19.70 -9.32 -7.63
N SER A 246 -19.29 -10.55 -7.35
CA SER A 246 -20.21 -11.61 -6.93
C SER A 246 -20.93 -11.32 -5.61
N VAL A 247 -20.32 -10.53 -4.73
CA VAL A 247 -20.94 -10.10 -3.48
C VAL A 247 -21.86 -8.90 -3.72
N THR A 248 -21.40 -7.91 -4.49
CA THR A 248 -22.18 -6.69 -4.78
C THR A 248 -23.47 -7.00 -5.53
N THR A 249 -23.44 -7.96 -6.46
CA THR A 249 -24.65 -8.43 -7.17
C THR A 249 -25.71 -9.05 -6.24
N ARG A 250 -25.31 -9.59 -5.09
CA ARG A 250 -26.23 -10.14 -4.08
C ARG A 250 -26.68 -9.10 -3.05
N LYS A 251 -25.84 -8.10 -2.80
CA LYS A 251 -26.08 -7.05 -1.81
C LYS A 251 -25.71 -5.68 -2.40
N PRO A 252 -26.67 -4.97 -3.00
CA PRO A 252 -26.45 -3.61 -3.52
C PRO A 252 -25.78 -2.70 -2.47
N GLY A 253 -24.88 -1.83 -2.93
CA GLY A 253 -24.09 -0.93 -2.08
C GLY A 253 -22.86 -1.56 -1.40
N HIS A 254 -22.76 -2.89 -1.30
CA HIS A 254 -21.53 -3.52 -0.79
C HIS A 254 -20.36 -3.26 -1.72
N TYR A 255 -19.16 -3.07 -1.14
CA TYR A 255 -17.94 -2.75 -1.89
C TYR A 255 -18.05 -1.51 -2.78
N VAL A 256 -19.02 -0.65 -2.54
CA VAL A 256 -19.10 0.69 -3.12
C VAL A 256 -18.61 1.67 -2.07
N LEU A 257 -17.57 2.44 -2.42
CA LEU A 257 -17.10 3.53 -1.60
C LEU A 257 -17.71 4.83 -2.09
N GLN A 258 -18.13 5.66 -1.14
CA GLN A 258 -18.54 7.04 -1.38
C GLN A 258 -17.60 7.97 -0.64
N THR A 259 -16.80 8.71 -1.40
CA THR A 259 -15.89 9.71 -0.84
C THR A 259 -16.51 11.08 -1.03
N VAL A 260 -16.68 11.82 0.07
CA VAL A 260 -17.13 13.21 0.05
C VAL A 260 -15.92 14.09 0.33
N LEU A 261 -15.49 14.85 -0.69
CA LEU A 261 -14.43 15.85 -0.56
C LEU A 261 -15.08 17.23 -0.40
N HIS A 262 -14.84 17.84 0.75
CA HIS A 262 -15.17 19.25 0.97
C HIS A 262 -14.16 20.12 0.22
N LEU A 263 -14.65 20.90 -0.72
CA LEU A 263 -13.80 21.80 -1.50
C LEU A 263 -13.65 23.14 -0.78
N SER A 264 -12.48 23.74 -0.87
CA SER A 264 -12.23 25.09 -0.33
C SER A 264 -13.17 26.10 -0.98
N PRO A 265 -13.70 27.10 -0.25
CA PRO A 265 -14.48 28.19 -0.84
C PRO A 265 -13.75 28.95 -1.96
N ASP A 266 -12.41 28.99 -1.91
CA ASP A 266 -11.57 29.67 -2.91
C ASP A 266 -11.25 28.81 -4.14
N ILE A 267 -11.78 27.59 -4.23
CA ILE A 267 -11.50 26.70 -5.35
C ILE A 267 -12.18 27.21 -6.62
N ASP A 268 -11.45 27.21 -7.74
CA ASP A 268 -12.07 27.34 -9.05
C ASP A 268 -12.74 26.00 -9.44
N LEU A 269 -14.08 25.98 -9.37
CA LEU A 269 -14.90 24.79 -9.67
C LEU A 269 -14.84 24.37 -11.14
N ASN A 270 -14.72 25.31 -12.07
CA ASN A 270 -14.62 25.00 -13.50
C ASN A 270 -13.27 24.34 -13.78
N ARG A 271 -12.20 24.88 -13.20
CA ARG A 271 -10.87 24.28 -13.24
C ARG A 271 -10.87 22.90 -12.57
N PHE A 272 -11.57 22.74 -11.44
CA PHE A 272 -11.67 21.46 -10.74
C PHE A 272 -12.33 20.40 -11.63
N ARG A 273 -13.48 20.74 -12.23
CA ARG A 273 -14.22 19.89 -13.15
C ARG A 273 -13.35 19.44 -14.33
N ALA A 274 -12.72 20.38 -15.02
CA ALA A 274 -11.84 20.09 -16.15
C ALA A 274 -10.62 19.26 -15.74
N SER A 275 -10.08 19.50 -14.55
CA SER A 275 -8.95 18.73 -14.02
C SER A 275 -9.34 17.29 -13.73
N TRP A 276 -10.53 17.06 -13.15
CA TRP A 276 -11.04 15.72 -12.89
C TRP A 276 -11.34 14.94 -14.17
N GLU A 277 -11.95 15.59 -15.17
CA GLU A 277 -12.14 15.01 -16.50
C GLU A 277 -10.80 14.56 -17.10
N ARG A 278 -9.77 15.41 -17.01
CA ARG A 278 -8.42 15.06 -17.48
C ARG A 278 -7.78 13.93 -16.66
N THR A 279 -8.04 13.87 -15.35
CA THR A 279 -7.62 12.74 -14.49
C THR A 279 -8.25 11.43 -14.97
N VAL A 280 -9.56 11.42 -15.24
CA VAL A 280 -10.30 10.24 -15.73
C VAL A 280 -9.82 9.82 -17.12
N GLN A 281 -9.55 10.77 -18.02
CA GLN A 281 -8.97 10.45 -19.32
C GLN A 281 -7.57 9.82 -19.22
N SER A 282 -6.77 10.26 -18.25
CA SER A 282 -5.40 9.77 -18.01
C SER A 282 -5.33 8.48 -17.18
N CYS A 283 -6.47 7.98 -16.68
CA CYS A 283 -6.52 6.83 -15.78
C CYS A 283 -7.60 5.84 -16.24
N PRO A 284 -7.29 4.95 -17.21
CA PRO A 284 -8.27 4.06 -17.83
C PRO A 284 -9.11 3.23 -16.84
N ILE A 285 -8.55 2.88 -15.67
CA ILE A 285 -9.28 2.14 -14.61
C ILE A 285 -10.54 2.86 -14.12
N LEU A 286 -10.58 4.20 -14.21
CA LEU A 286 -11.75 5.01 -13.85
C LEU A 286 -12.84 4.97 -14.94
N ARG A 287 -12.51 4.52 -16.15
CA ARG A 287 -13.46 4.31 -17.26
C ARG A 287 -13.65 2.82 -17.55
N THR A 288 -13.28 1.97 -16.60
CA THR A 288 -13.39 0.52 -16.76
C THR A 288 -14.81 0.06 -16.48
N ARG A 289 -15.33 -0.73 -17.42
CA ARG A 289 -16.57 -1.49 -17.27
C ARG A 289 -16.26 -2.97 -17.21
N ILE A 290 -17.07 -3.74 -16.49
CA ILE A 290 -16.92 -5.20 -16.42
C ILE A 290 -18.13 -5.87 -17.06
N LEU A 291 -17.88 -6.78 -18.00
CA LEU A 291 -18.91 -7.59 -18.67
C LEU A 291 -18.62 -9.08 -18.55
N TYR A 292 -19.67 -9.87 -18.78
CA TYR A 292 -19.53 -11.32 -18.90
C TYR A 292 -19.55 -11.73 -20.37
N HIS A 293 -18.58 -12.53 -20.76
CA HIS A 293 -18.50 -13.18 -22.07
C HIS A 293 -18.50 -14.69 -21.91
N GLN A 294 -19.26 -15.41 -22.73
CA GLN A 294 -19.42 -16.87 -22.60
C GLN A 294 -18.08 -17.62 -22.70
N ASN A 295 -17.20 -17.22 -23.63
CA ASN A 295 -15.91 -17.89 -23.84
C ASN A 295 -14.79 -17.39 -22.90
N TYR A 296 -14.91 -16.18 -22.36
CA TYR A 296 -13.79 -15.52 -21.66
C TYR A 296 -14.07 -15.22 -20.18
N GLY A 297 -15.30 -15.46 -19.71
CA GLY A 297 -15.72 -15.11 -18.36
C GLY A 297 -15.89 -13.60 -18.18
N LEU A 298 -15.54 -13.10 -16.99
CA LEU A 298 -15.63 -11.66 -16.70
C LEU A 298 -14.43 -10.92 -17.31
N LEU A 299 -14.72 -9.95 -18.17
CA LEU A 299 -13.75 -9.08 -18.83
C LEU A 299 -13.89 -7.67 -18.30
N GLN A 300 -12.75 -7.05 -18.00
CA GLN A 300 -12.66 -5.62 -17.73
C GLN A 300 -12.20 -4.90 -19.01
N MET A 301 -12.85 -3.78 -19.30
CA MET A 301 -12.66 -3.06 -20.55
C MET A 301 -12.59 -1.56 -20.29
N ALA A 302 -11.54 -0.94 -20.81
CA ALA A 302 -11.38 0.51 -20.75
C ALA A 302 -12.19 1.16 -21.87
N ILE A 303 -13.15 2.02 -21.52
CA ILE A 303 -14.06 2.67 -22.48
C ILE A 303 -13.67 4.12 -22.66
N LYS A 304 -13.39 4.55 -23.89
CA LYS A 304 -13.16 5.94 -24.29
C LYS A 304 -14.47 6.72 -24.23
N GLU A 305 -14.76 7.27 -23.06
CA GLU A 305 -15.96 8.06 -22.80
C GLU A 305 -15.65 9.28 -21.92
N ASP A 306 -16.53 10.27 -22.01
CA ASP A 306 -16.50 11.45 -21.16
C ASP A 306 -17.31 11.24 -19.87
N ILE A 307 -17.06 12.09 -18.89
CA ILE A 307 -17.77 12.02 -17.61
C ILE A 307 -19.21 12.49 -17.78
N ASN A 308 -20.16 11.66 -17.36
CA ASN A 308 -21.52 12.10 -17.09
C ASN A 308 -21.65 12.59 -15.64
N TRP A 309 -21.58 13.90 -15.45
CA TRP A 309 -21.72 14.53 -14.13
C TRP A 309 -23.16 14.40 -13.63
N LEU A 310 -23.34 13.78 -12.46
CA LEU A 310 -24.64 13.69 -11.82
C LEU A 310 -24.93 15.00 -11.08
N GLU A 311 -25.90 15.76 -11.58
CA GLU A 311 -26.39 16.97 -10.93
C GLU A 311 -27.38 16.61 -9.82
N THR A 312 -27.11 17.09 -8.61
CA THR A 312 -27.95 16.85 -7.44
C THR A 312 -27.79 18.00 -6.46
N GLU A 313 -28.91 18.43 -5.88
CA GLU A 313 -28.96 19.55 -4.95
C GLU A 313 -28.68 19.14 -3.50
N SER A 314 -28.78 17.84 -3.18
CA SER A 314 -28.67 17.32 -1.81
C SER A 314 -27.66 16.18 -1.71
N LEU A 315 -26.70 16.33 -0.79
CA LEU A 315 -25.73 15.28 -0.44
C LEU A 315 -26.45 14.03 0.05
N GLU A 316 -27.47 14.18 0.90
CA GLU A 316 -28.19 13.05 1.47
C GLU A 316 -28.91 12.24 0.38
N ASP A 317 -29.55 12.92 -0.58
CA ASP A 317 -30.21 12.25 -1.70
C ASP A 317 -29.22 11.56 -2.63
N HIS A 318 -28.05 12.17 -2.86
CA HIS A 318 -26.98 11.54 -3.63
C HIS A 318 -26.49 10.25 -2.95
N LEU A 319 -26.18 10.32 -1.66
CA LEU A 319 -25.68 9.18 -0.89
C LEU A 319 -26.70 8.05 -0.84
N ARG A 320 -28.00 8.37 -0.66
CA ARG A 320 -29.08 7.39 -0.68
C ARG A 320 -29.20 6.71 -2.05
N ARG A 321 -29.33 7.49 -3.14
CA ARG A 321 -29.49 6.94 -4.51
C ARG A 321 -28.34 6.05 -4.91
N ALA A 322 -27.12 6.42 -4.55
CA ALA A 322 -25.93 5.65 -4.92
C ALA A 322 -25.87 4.27 -4.23
N ASN A 323 -26.41 4.14 -3.02
CA ASN A 323 -26.54 2.85 -2.32
C ASN A 323 -27.69 1.99 -2.86
N GLU A 324 -28.74 2.62 -3.37
CA GLU A 324 -29.91 1.95 -3.97
C GLU A 324 -29.67 1.53 -5.41
N THR A 325 -28.78 2.22 -6.14
CA THR A 325 -28.48 1.94 -7.55
C THR A 325 -27.65 0.67 -7.66
N PRO A 326 -28.19 -0.43 -8.25
CA PRO A 326 -27.46 -1.67 -8.41
C PRO A 326 -26.20 -1.47 -9.27
N VAL A 327 -25.17 -2.26 -8.96
CA VAL A 327 -23.99 -2.36 -9.84
C VAL A 327 -24.27 -3.48 -10.83
N GLU A 328 -24.52 -3.10 -12.08
CA GLU A 328 -24.83 -4.04 -13.17
C GLU A 328 -23.64 -4.20 -14.12
N LEU A 329 -23.55 -5.37 -14.75
CA LEU A 329 -22.53 -5.63 -15.77
C LEU A 329 -22.72 -4.72 -16.98
N GLY A 330 -21.62 -4.21 -17.51
CA GLY A 330 -21.60 -3.27 -18.63
C GLY A 330 -21.95 -1.82 -18.28
N GLN A 331 -22.30 -1.51 -17.03
CA GLN A 331 -22.54 -0.14 -16.57
C GLN A 331 -21.27 0.50 -15.96
N PRO A 332 -21.20 1.84 -15.89
CA PRO A 332 -20.11 2.53 -15.20
C PRO A 332 -19.99 2.12 -13.73
N LEU A 333 -18.78 1.77 -13.31
CA LEU A 333 -18.44 1.39 -11.93
C LEU A 333 -18.00 2.58 -11.07
N THR A 334 -18.02 3.79 -11.63
CA THR A 334 -17.76 5.04 -10.93
C THR A 334 -18.75 6.11 -11.35
N ARG A 335 -19.05 7.03 -10.43
CA ARG A 335 -19.98 8.15 -10.63
C ARG A 335 -19.44 9.38 -9.90
N TYR A 336 -19.73 10.54 -10.46
CA TYR A 336 -19.18 11.81 -9.98
C TYR A 336 -20.29 12.85 -9.84
N SER A 337 -20.29 13.56 -8.72
CA SER A 337 -21.18 14.70 -8.48
C SER A 337 -20.42 15.89 -7.94
N LEU A 338 -20.82 17.08 -8.40
CA LEU A 338 -20.47 18.35 -7.76
C LEU A 338 -21.75 18.94 -7.19
N ILE A 339 -21.80 19.01 -5.87
CA ILE A 339 -22.94 19.54 -5.11
C ILE A 339 -22.53 20.92 -4.63
N CYS A 340 -23.31 21.94 -4.99
CA CYS A 340 -23.11 23.30 -4.54
C CYS A 340 -24.31 23.67 -3.66
N ASP A 341 -24.07 23.93 -2.38
CA ASP A 341 -25.11 24.43 -1.50
C ASP A 341 -25.34 25.93 -1.82
N PRO A 342 -26.51 26.31 -2.35
CA PRO A 342 -26.78 27.69 -2.74
C PRO A 342 -26.81 28.63 -1.52
N THR A 343 -27.06 28.13 -0.32
CA THR A 343 -27.18 28.91 0.91
C THR A 343 -25.83 29.14 1.59
N THR A 344 -24.98 28.11 1.65
CA THR A 344 -23.69 28.20 2.35
C THR A 344 -22.52 28.48 1.41
N GLN A 345 -22.73 28.45 0.09
CA GLN A 345 -21.68 28.51 -0.95
C GLN A 345 -20.60 27.42 -0.79
N ASN A 346 -20.88 26.39 0.00
CA ASN A 346 -19.98 25.25 0.14
C ASN A 346 -20.14 24.32 -1.06
N SER A 347 -19.01 23.91 -1.60
CA SER A 347 -18.96 22.93 -2.69
C SER A 347 -18.41 21.60 -2.20
N GLN A 348 -19.07 20.53 -2.61
CA GLN A 348 -18.69 19.17 -2.29
C GLN A 348 -18.54 18.38 -3.57
N PHE A 349 -17.44 17.65 -3.68
CA PHE A 349 -17.25 16.66 -4.72
C PHE A 349 -17.52 15.27 -4.14
N VAL A 350 -18.46 14.55 -4.74
CA VAL A 350 -18.79 13.18 -4.35
C VAL A 350 -18.28 12.23 -5.42
N TRP A 351 -17.39 11.34 -5.01
CA TRP A 351 -16.85 10.27 -5.84
C TRP A 351 -17.37 8.93 -5.32
N THR A 352 -18.26 8.33 -6.10
CA THR A 352 -18.73 6.96 -5.87
C THR A 352 -17.94 6.01 -6.76
N ILE A 353 -17.38 4.95 -6.20
CA ILE A 353 -16.55 3.99 -6.94
C ILE A 353 -16.64 2.58 -6.35
N HIS A 354 -16.73 1.57 -7.23
CA HIS A 354 -16.71 0.17 -6.83
C HIS A 354 -15.29 -0.33 -6.54
N HIS A 355 -15.11 -1.15 -5.49
CA HIS A 355 -13.81 -1.64 -5.02
C HIS A 355 -13.05 -2.50 -6.04
N ALA A 356 -13.73 -3.00 -7.08
CA ALA A 356 -13.07 -3.65 -8.21
C ALA A 356 -12.11 -2.71 -8.99
N LEU A 357 -12.22 -1.39 -8.82
CA LEU A 357 -11.42 -0.40 -9.53
C LEU A 357 -10.32 0.27 -8.68
N PHE A 358 -10.32 0.05 -7.37
CA PHE A 358 -9.38 0.76 -6.48
C PHE A 358 -8.96 -0.07 -5.27
N ASP A 359 -7.87 0.36 -4.66
CA ASP A 359 -7.43 -0.03 -3.33
C ASP A 359 -6.94 1.22 -2.56
N GLY A 360 -6.46 1.03 -1.33
CA GLY A 360 -6.00 2.15 -0.49
C GLY A 360 -4.83 2.94 -1.09
N VAL A 361 -3.99 2.32 -1.92
CA VAL A 361 -2.85 2.98 -2.56
C VAL A 361 -3.29 3.70 -3.83
N SER A 362 -4.15 3.08 -4.65
CA SER A 362 -4.57 3.67 -5.92
C SER A 362 -5.37 4.96 -5.73
N MET A 363 -6.16 5.08 -4.65
CA MET A 363 -6.89 6.31 -4.35
C MET A 363 -5.97 7.52 -4.15
N SER A 364 -4.91 7.39 -3.35
CA SER A 364 -3.96 8.49 -3.16
C SER A 364 -3.27 8.86 -4.47
N LEU A 365 -2.91 7.87 -5.29
CA LEU A 365 -2.33 8.12 -6.61
C LEU A 365 -3.26 8.87 -7.56
N VAL A 366 -4.57 8.61 -7.52
CA VAL A 366 -5.58 9.34 -8.32
C VAL A 366 -5.74 10.77 -7.80
N LEU A 367 -5.79 10.97 -6.48
CA LEU A 367 -5.88 12.31 -5.89
C LEU A 367 -4.61 13.14 -6.13
N ASP A 368 -3.43 12.53 -6.07
CA ASP A 368 -2.16 13.18 -6.42
C ASP A 368 -2.14 13.58 -7.91
N LEU A 369 -2.70 12.73 -8.79
CA LEU A 369 -2.83 13.04 -10.20
C LEU A 369 -3.77 14.23 -10.43
N LEU A 370 -4.94 14.23 -9.79
CA LEU A 370 -5.87 15.37 -9.78
C LEU A 370 -5.16 16.64 -9.30
N HIS A 371 -4.47 16.59 -8.17
CA HIS A 371 -3.76 17.74 -7.62
C HIS A 371 -2.74 18.30 -8.61
N ASN A 372 -1.92 17.46 -9.23
CA ASN A 372 -0.93 17.90 -10.21
C ASN A 372 -1.58 18.53 -11.45
N ILE A 373 -2.60 17.90 -12.01
CA ILE A 373 -3.34 18.44 -13.15
C ILE A 373 -3.99 19.77 -12.79
N TYR A 374 -4.63 19.85 -11.62
CA TYR A 374 -5.23 21.07 -11.12
C TYR A 374 -4.20 22.18 -11.01
N GLN A 375 -2.99 21.92 -10.49
CA GLN A 375 -1.92 22.92 -10.41
C GLN A 375 -1.29 23.28 -11.77
N GLY A 376 -1.65 22.60 -12.87
CA GLY A 376 -1.04 22.79 -14.18
C GLY A 376 0.31 22.07 -14.35
N ASN A 377 0.66 21.18 -13.42
CA ASN A 377 1.86 20.35 -13.52
C ASN A 377 1.64 19.22 -14.51
N GLN A 378 2.70 18.81 -15.22
CA GLN A 378 2.63 17.62 -16.06
C GLN A 378 2.51 16.35 -15.20
N PRO A 379 1.52 15.49 -15.48
CA PRO A 379 1.39 14.24 -14.76
C PRO A 379 2.56 13.32 -15.10
N LYS A 380 3.12 12.65 -14.08
CA LYS A 380 4.12 11.60 -14.29
C LYS A 380 3.52 10.47 -15.12
N ASN A 381 4.28 9.94 -16.06
CA ASN A 381 3.85 8.76 -16.81
C ASN A 381 3.64 7.58 -15.84
N ARG A 382 2.49 6.92 -15.93
CA ARG A 382 2.11 5.80 -15.06
C ARG A 382 1.97 4.55 -15.89
N LEU A 383 2.42 3.42 -15.35
CA LEU A 383 2.20 2.14 -16.00
C LEU A 383 0.70 1.80 -15.97
N GLU A 384 0.20 1.36 -17.11
CA GLU A 384 -1.19 0.92 -17.24
C GLU A 384 -1.40 -0.43 -16.53
N TYR A 385 -2.64 -0.66 -16.10
CA TYR A 385 -3.01 -1.87 -15.37
C TYR A 385 -2.78 -3.17 -16.20
N LYS A 386 -2.77 -3.08 -17.53
CA LYS A 386 -2.50 -4.21 -18.44
C LYS A 386 -1.14 -4.89 -18.20
N TYR A 387 -0.13 -4.14 -17.75
CA TYR A 387 1.19 -4.73 -17.42
C TYR A 387 1.11 -5.61 -16.16
N PHE A 388 0.33 -5.20 -15.17
CA PHE A 388 0.04 -6.04 -14.00
C PHE A 388 -0.76 -7.28 -14.41
N MET A 389 -1.73 -7.14 -15.33
CA MET A 389 -2.50 -8.28 -15.82
C MET A 389 -1.65 -9.29 -16.58
N ARG A 390 -0.73 -8.83 -17.45
CA ARG A 390 0.26 -9.71 -18.08
C ARG A 390 1.07 -10.46 -17.03
N TYR A 391 1.61 -9.74 -16.04
CA TYR A 391 2.36 -10.35 -14.94
C TYR A 391 1.53 -11.41 -14.20
N ALA A 392 0.29 -11.10 -13.84
CA ALA A 392 -0.58 -12.01 -13.10
C ALA A 392 -0.93 -13.27 -13.90
N LEU A 393 -1.16 -13.13 -15.21
CA LEU A 393 -1.45 -14.25 -16.11
C LEU A 393 -0.22 -15.16 -16.32
N ASP A 394 0.98 -14.57 -16.45
CA ASP A 394 2.23 -15.32 -16.62
C ASP A 394 2.65 -16.07 -15.32
N LYS A 395 2.20 -15.58 -14.16
CA LYS A 395 2.61 -16.04 -12.82
C LYS A 395 1.67 -17.06 -12.16
N ARG A 396 0.88 -17.84 -12.90
CA ARG A 396 0.06 -18.92 -12.29
C ARG A 396 0.96 -19.87 -11.49
N ASP A 397 0.98 -19.69 -10.18
CA ASP A 397 1.93 -20.30 -9.26
C ASP A 397 1.36 -21.61 -8.71
N THR A 398 1.69 -22.71 -9.41
CA THR A 398 1.29 -24.06 -9.01
C THR A 398 1.90 -24.48 -7.66
N VAL A 399 3.01 -23.86 -7.24
CA VAL A 399 3.64 -24.14 -5.95
C VAL A 399 2.81 -23.56 -4.82
N ALA A 400 2.39 -22.29 -4.94
CA ALA A 400 1.51 -21.66 -3.97
C ALA A 400 0.16 -22.38 -3.87
N GLU A 401 -0.42 -22.79 -5.01
CA GLU A 401 -1.65 -23.59 -5.03
C GLU A 401 -1.49 -24.92 -4.28
N THR A 402 -0.38 -25.64 -4.53
CA THR A 402 -0.08 -26.91 -3.86
C THR A 402 0.09 -26.71 -2.36
N TYR A 403 0.80 -25.66 -1.94
CA TYR A 403 0.97 -25.34 -0.52
C TYR A 403 -0.38 -25.14 0.19
N TRP A 404 -1.25 -24.28 -0.36
CA TRP A 404 -2.55 -24.01 0.26
C TRP A 404 -3.48 -25.22 0.24
N ARG A 405 -3.42 -26.06 -0.79
CA ARG A 405 -4.16 -27.33 -0.81
C ARG A 405 -3.72 -28.28 0.31
N LEU A 406 -2.45 -28.27 0.71
CA LEU A 406 -1.94 -29.12 1.79
C LEU A 406 -2.28 -28.55 3.18
N GLU A 407 -2.14 -27.24 3.38
CA GLU A 407 -2.38 -26.59 4.67
C GLU A 407 -3.88 -26.46 5.01
N LEU A 408 -4.76 -26.48 4.01
CA LEU A 408 -6.21 -26.34 4.16
C LEU A 408 -7.01 -27.62 3.87
N ALA A 409 -6.33 -28.74 3.60
CA ALA A 409 -6.95 -30.07 3.53
C ALA A 409 -7.20 -30.62 4.93
#